data_AF-A0A2V9YG23-F1
#
_entry.id   AF-A0A2V9YG23-F1
#
_cell.length_a   1.000
_cell.length_b   1.000
_cell.length_c   1.000
_cell.angle_alpha   90.00
_cell.angle_beta   90.00
_cell.angle_gamma   90.00
#
_symmetry.space_group_name_H-M   'P 1'
#
loop_
_entity.id
_entity.type
_entity.pdbx_description
1 polymer ?
#
loop_
_entity_poly.entity_id
_entity_poly.type
_entity_poly.pdbx_seq_one_letter_code
_entity_poly.pdbx_strand_id
1 'polypeptide(L)'
;MRAQVPAAQGQRPQTVDPASYVIGPEDMLAINVWKEVVVSRTVQVRPDGKVSLPLVGEIQAAGLQPLQLQKQIAEKLQSYLANPE
;
A
#
# COMPACT_ATOMS: atom_id res chain seq x y z
N MET A 1 -14.07 -46.24 13.12
CA MET A 1 -14.42 -44.83 12.86
C MET A 1 -13.30 -43.95 13.38
N ARG A 2 -12.42 -43.41 12.51
CA ARG A 2 -11.51 -42.31 12.85
C ARG A 2 -11.63 -41.27 11.75
N ALA A 3 -11.93 -40.06 12.18
CA ALA A 3 -12.33 -38.93 11.36
C ALA A 3 -11.24 -38.50 10.39
N GLN A 4 -11.65 -38.16 9.17
CA GLN A 4 -10.89 -37.36 8.23
C GLN A 4 -10.71 -35.95 8.81
N VAL A 5 -9.46 -35.50 8.88
CA VAL A 5 -9.14 -34.07 9.02
C VAL A 5 -9.23 -33.46 7.61
N PRO A 6 -10.05 -32.42 7.38
CA PRO A 6 -10.03 -31.73 6.09
C PRO A 6 -8.70 -30.97 6.00
N ALA A 7 -7.94 -31.23 4.95
CA ALA A 7 -6.72 -30.51 4.64
C ALA A 7 -7.06 -29.03 4.46
N ALA A 8 -6.54 -28.18 5.36
CA ALA A 8 -6.47 -26.75 5.14
C ALA A 8 -5.66 -26.52 3.86
N GLN A 9 -6.34 -26.14 2.78
CA GLN A 9 -5.71 -25.78 1.54
C GLN A 9 -4.89 -24.53 1.81
N GLY A 10 -3.56 -24.71 1.92
CA GLY A 10 -2.61 -23.61 2.03
C GLY A 10 -2.83 -22.65 0.88
N GLN A 11 -3.22 -21.43 1.21
CA GLN A 11 -3.29 -20.32 0.28
C GLN A 11 -1.87 -20.13 -0.27
N ARG A 12 -1.62 -20.68 -1.47
CA ARG A 12 -0.45 -20.30 -2.26
C ARG A 12 -0.57 -18.80 -2.44
N PRO A 13 0.47 -17.99 -2.15
CA PRO A 13 0.40 -16.56 -2.41
C PRO A 13 0.05 -16.42 -3.88
N GLN A 14 -1.17 -15.95 -4.16
CA GLN A 14 -1.59 -15.66 -5.51
C GLN A 14 -0.64 -14.56 -5.96
N THR A 15 0.21 -14.85 -6.94
CA THR A 15 1.04 -13.83 -7.57
C THR A 15 0.08 -12.90 -8.30
N VAL A 16 -0.36 -11.87 -7.58
CA VAL A 16 -1.24 -10.86 -8.13
C VAL A 16 -0.41 -10.03 -9.10
N ASP A 17 -0.78 -10.01 -10.37
CA ASP A 17 -0.13 -9.16 -11.35
C ASP A 17 -0.26 -7.70 -10.88
N PRO A 18 0.86 -7.01 -10.58
CA PRO A 18 0.81 -5.66 -10.02
C PRO A 18 0.24 -4.63 -11.00
N ALA A 19 0.18 -4.97 -12.29
CA ALA A 19 -0.43 -4.17 -13.34
C ALA A 19 -1.97 -4.28 -13.40
N SER A 20 -2.56 -5.35 -12.88
CA SER A 20 -4.02 -5.51 -12.78
C SER A 20 -4.54 -5.33 -11.36
N TYR A 21 -3.64 -5.25 -10.36
CA TYR A 21 -4.05 -5.06 -8.99
C TYR A 21 -4.59 -3.66 -8.75
N VAL A 22 -5.77 -3.60 -8.15
CA VAL A 22 -6.38 -2.38 -7.65
C VAL A 22 -6.38 -2.47 -6.15
N ILE A 23 -5.82 -1.45 -5.51
CA ILE A 23 -5.74 -1.36 -4.06
C ILE A 23 -7.16 -1.29 -3.49
N GLY A 24 -7.41 -2.09 -2.47
CA GLY A 24 -8.65 -2.13 -1.71
C GLY A 24 -8.53 -1.48 -0.33
N PRO A 25 -9.66 -1.18 0.32
CA PRO A 25 -9.66 -0.92 1.77
C PRO A 25 -9.09 -2.14 2.52
N GLU A 26 -8.49 -1.88 3.67
CA GLU A 26 -7.82 -2.87 4.54
C GLU A 26 -6.52 -3.47 4.00
N ASP A 27 -6.09 -3.11 2.79
CA ASP A 27 -4.80 -3.52 2.23
C ASP A 27 -3.63 -3.00 3.06
N MET A 28 -2.56 -3.79 3.10
CA MET A 28 -1.30 -3.38 3.72
C MET A 28 -0.28 -3.00 2.64
N LEU A 29 0.12 -1.73 2.64
CA LEU A 29 1.05 -1.17 1.66
C LEU A 29 2.38 -0.86 2.31
N ALA A 30 3.46 -1.45 1.80
CA ALA A 30 4.82 -1.05 2.15
C ALA A 30 5.26 0.09 1.23
N ILE A 31 5.51 1.26 1.81
CA ILE A 31 5.94 2.45 1.07
C ILE A 31 7.39 2.71 1.42
N ASN A 32 8.25 2.69 0.41
CA ASN A 32 9.69 2.86 0.56
C ASN A 32 10.14 4.04 -0.30
N VAL A 33 10.67 5.07 0.35
CA VAL A 33 11.20 6.28 -0.28
C VAL A 33 12.71 6.29 -0.06
N TRP A 34 13.47 6.34 -1.15
CA TRP A 34 14.93 6.27 -1.11
C TRP A 34 15.51 7.44 -0.30
N LYS A 35 16.43 7.15 0.64
CA LYS A 35 17.03 8.10 1.61
C LYS A 35 16.08 8.73 2.63
N GLU A 36 14.77 8.49 2.54
CA GLU A 36 13.77 9.10 3.42
C GLU A 36 13.13 8.03 4.32
N VAL A 37 13.87 7.60 5.35
CA VAL A 37 13.43 6.57 6.30
C VAL A 37 12.24 7.03 7.14
N VAL A 38 12.07 8.34 7.34
CA VAL A 38 10.96 8.87 8.15
C VAL A 38 9.61 8.70 7.44
N VAL A 39 9.59 8.72 6.11
CA VAL A 39 8.40 8.48 5.28
C VAL A 39 8.24 7.00 4.94
N SER A 40 9.35 6.26 4.87
CA SER A 40 9.36 4.84 4.51
C SER A 40 8.74 3.98 5.61
N ARG A 41 7.49 3.58 5.44
CA ARG A 41 6.78 2.74 6.41
C ARG A 41 5.68 1.91 5.76
N THR A 42 5.29 0.87 6.48
CA THR A 42 4.11 0.07 6.13
C THR A 42 2.87 0.74 6.71
N VAL A 43 1.87 0.98 5.87
CA VAL A 43 0.59 1.59 6.24
C VAL A 43 -0.57 0.70 5.81
N GLN A 44 -1.66 0.74 6.56
CA GLN A 44 -2.91 0.10 6.18
C GLN A 44 -3.82 1.09 5.46
N VAL A 45 -4.48 0.63 4.39
CA VAL A 45 -5.53 1.39 3.72
C VAL A 45 -6.76 1.40 4.62
N ARG A 46 -7.21 2.59 5.01
CA ARG A 46 -8.36 2.77 5.88
C ARG A 46 -9.66 2.31 5.18
N PRO A 47 -10.75 2.08 5.94
CA PRO A 47 -12.05 1.74 5.36
C PRO A 47 -12.60 2.79 4.39
N ASP A 48 -12.22 4.06 4.55
CA ASP A 48 -12.54 5.15 3.62
C ASP A 48 -11.67 5.15 2.34
N GLY A 49 -10.74 4.20 2.22
CA GLY A 49 -9.88 4.02 1.05
C GLY A 49 -8.63 4.88 1.04
N LYS A 50 -8.34 5.62 2.10
CA LYS A 50 -7.16 6.49 2.19
C LYS A 50 -6.03 5.86 2.98
N VAL A 51 -4.81 6.32 2.70
CA VAL A 51 -3.61 6.06 3.51
C VAL A 51 -3.07 7.35 4.09
N SER A 52 -2.49 7.28 5.29
CA SER A 52 -1.89 8.43 5.96
C SER A 52 -0.36 8.27 6.04
N LEU A 53 0.37 9.20 5.43
CA LEU A 53 1.83 9.21 5.42
C LEU A 53 2.39 10.48 6.09
N PRO A 54 3.57 10.39 6.72
CA PRO A 54 4.23 11.56 7.29
C PRO A 54 4.64 12.48 6.16
N LEU A 55 4.60 13.79 6.39
CA LEU A 55 4.91 14.84 5.42
C LEU A 55 3.90 14.92 4.26
N VAL A 56 3.48 13.78 3.70
CA VAL A 56 2.54 13.75 2.56
C VAL A 56 1.09 13.97 2.97
N GLY A 57 0.69 13.55 4.18
CA GLY A 57 -0.68 13.64 4.65
C GLY A 57 -1.55 12.47 4.19
N GLU A 58 -2.83 12.74 3.93
CA GLU A 58 -3.80 11.73 3.48
C GLU A 58 -3.87 11.64 1.95
N ILE A 59 -3.87 10.41 1.42
CA ILE A 59 -3.92 10.14 -0.02
C ILE A 59 -4.95 9.07 -0.29
N GLN A 60 -5.76 9.24 -1.33
CA GLN A 60 -6.66 8.20 -1.83
C GLN A 60 -5.82 7.06 -2.39
N ALA A 61 -5.94 5.85 -1.82
CA ALA A 61 -5.23 4.65 -2.29
C ALA A 61 -6.19 3.65 -2.93
N ALA A 62 -7.37 3.44 -2.32
CA ALA A 62 -8.36 2.51 -2.85
C ALA A 62 -8.86 2.95 -4.22
N GLY A 63 -9.03 1.97 -5.12
CA GLY A 63 -9.39 2.22 -6.52
C GLY A 63 -8.22 2.60 -7.41
N LEU A 64 -7.01 2.76 -6.87
CA LEU A 64 -5.80 3.01 -7.64
C LEU A 64 -4.97 1.74 -7.80
N GLN A 65 -4.23 1.69 -8.90
CA GLN A 65 -3.13 0.73 -9.03
C GLN A 65 -1.92 1.21 -8.22
N PRO A 66 -1.06 0.29 -7.76
CA PRO A 66 0.17 0.66 -7.05
C PRO A 66 1.02 1.71 -7.77
N LEU A 67 1.14 1.60 -9.10
CA LEU A 67 1.90 2.55 -9.91
C LEU A 67 1.28 3.96 -9.93
N GLN A 68 -0.05 4.07 -9.87
CA GLN A 68 -0.77 5.35 -9.81
C GLN A 68 -0.60 5.99 -8.43
N LEU A 69 -0.71 5.20 -7.37
CA LEU A 69 -0.47 5.67 -6.01
C LEU A 69 0.98 6.15 -5.83
N GLN A 70 1.96 5.42 -6.38
CA GLN A 70 3.37 5.81 -6.36
C GLN A 70 3.59 7.19 -6.98
N LYS A 71 2.98 7.47 -8.14
CA LYS A 71 3.09 8.78 -8.80
C LYS A 71 2.54 9.91 -7.93
N GLN A 72 1.35 9.72 -7.36
CA GLN A 72 0.76 10.74 -6.47
C GLN A 72 1.60 11.01 -5.23
N ILE A 73 2.16 9.96 -4.61
CA ILE A 73 3.07 10.11 -3.47
C ILE A 73 4.33 10.88 -3.90
N ALA A 74 4.92 10.55 -5.05
CA ALA A 74 6.11 11.21 -5.56
C ALA A 74 5.88 12.70 -5.84
N GLU A 75 4.76 13.06 -6.47
CA GLU A 75 4.40 14.46 -6.74
C GLU A 75 4.25 15.27 -5.45
N LYS A 76 3.56 14.71 -4.45
CA LYS A 76 3.39 15.36 -3.15
C LYS A 76 4.72 15.51 -2.41
N LEU A 77 5.56 14.48 -2.41
CA LEU A 77 6.89 14.53 -1.80
C LEU A 77 7.82 15.52 -2.50
N GLN A 78 7.73 15.65 -3.83
CA GLN A 78 8.51 16.66 -4.57
C GLN A 78 8.21 18.07 -4.10
N SER A 79 6.94 18.42 -3.83
CA SER A 79 6.60 19.74 -3.29
C SER A 79 7.25 20.01 -1.92
N TYR A 80 7.37 18.99 -1.07
CA TYR A 80 8.03 19.11 0.23
C TYR A 80 9.56 19.14 0.12
N LEU A 81 10.15 18.35 -0.78
CA LEU A 81 11.62 18.31 -0.98
C LEU A 81 12.13 19.56 -1.70
N ALA A 82 11.32 20.19 -2.56
CA ALA A 82 11.67 21.41 -3.26
C ALA A 82 11.66 22.64 -2.34
N ASN A 83 10.80 22.64 -1.32
CA ASN A 83 10.74 23.68 -0.29
C ASN A 83 10.90 23.04 1.10
N PRO A 84 12.14 22.73 1.52
CA PRO A 84 12.39 22.35 2.90
C PRO A 84 12.22 23.62 3.77
N GLU A 85 11.10 23.72 4.50
CA GLU A 85 10.97 24.68 5.61
C GLU A 85 11.79 24.26 6.83
#